data_AF-U2CX77-F1
#
_entry.id   AF-U2CX77-F1
#
_cell.length_a   1.000
_cell.length_b   1.000
_cell.length_c   1.000
_cell.angle_alpha   90.00
_cell.angle_beta   90.00
_cell.angle_gamma   90.00
#
_symmetry.space_group_name_H-M   'P 1'
#
loop_
_entity.id
_entity.type
_entity.pdbx_description
1 polymer ?
#
loop_
_entity_poly.entity_id
_entity_poly.type
_entity_poly.pdbx_seq_one_letter_code
_entity_poly.pdbx_strand_id
1 'polypeptide(L)'
;MKTDVNFGYLIFLSVVAALGGFLFGYDTAVISGTIAQVTNLFHLDALQQGWYVGCALVGSIVGVLFAGILSDKLGRKLTMIISAVLFSTSALGCALCVDFTQLVIYRIIGGIGIGIVSIVSPLYISEVSVAEYRGRLVSLYQLAVTVGFLGAYLVNYQLLAWSESGVRLSMAWLQKIFVSEVWRGMLGMETLPAVLFFIIIFFIPESPRWLIVKGQESKALNILDRIYHSLSLAKHQLSETKSVLTGE
;
A
#
# COMPACT_ATOMS: atom_id res chain seq x y z
N MET A 1 -24.02 -8.32 -25.45
CA MET A 1 -22.82 -7.51 -25.69
C MET A 1 -21.62 -8.33 -25.26
N LYS A 2 -20.81 -8.82 -26.21
CA LYS A 2 -19.50 -9.37 -25.84
C LYS A 2 -18.66 -8.18 -25.42
N THR A 3 -18.22 -8.14 -24.17
CA THR A 3 -17.35 -7.08 -23.69
C THR A 3 -16.04 -7.16 -24.47
N ASP A 4 -15.72 -6.15 -25.28
CA ASP A 4 -14.47 -6.07 -26.06
C ASP A 4 -13.24 -5.81 -25.17
N VAL A 5 -13.36 -6.11 -23.88
CA VAL A 5 -12.45 -5.77 -22.80
C VAL A 5 -12.18 -7.02 -21.98
N ASN A 6 -10.90 -7.28 -21.73
CA ASN A 6 -10.45 -8.35 -20.84
C ASN A 6 -10.70 -7.95 -19.38
N PHE A 7 -11.95 -8.17 -18.94
CA PHE A 7 -12.41 -7.75 -17.62
C PHE A 7 -11.64 -8.43 -16.48
N GLY A 8 -11.26 -9.70 -16.65
CA GLY A 8 -10.45 -10.42 -15.66
C GLY A 8 -9.07 -9.77 -15.46
N TYR A 9 -8.43 -9.33 -16.55
CA TYR A 9 -7.16 -8.62 -16.46
C TYR A 9 -7.30 -7.26 -15.79
N LEU A 10 -8.35 -6.48 -16.09
CA LEU A 10 -8.62 -5.21 -15.42
C LEU A 10 -8.83 -5.36 -13.91
N ILE A 11 -9.62 -6.37 -13.50
CA ILE A 11 -9.83 -6.68 -12.08
C ILE A 11 -8.49 -7.05 -11.44
N PHE A 12 -7.70 -7.92 -12.07
CA PHE A 12 -6.39 -8.29 -11.56
C PHE A 12 -5.51 -7.05 -11.32
N LEU A 13 -5.34 -6.18 -12.32
CA LEU A 13 -4.55 -4.96 -12.17
C LEU A 13 -5.07 -4.06 -11.05
N SER A 14 -6.39 -3.93 -10.95
CA SER A 14 -7.04 -3.06 -9.96
C SER A 14 -6.92 -3.62 -8.54
N VAL A 15 -7.09 -4.93 -8.36
CA VAL A 15 -6.95 -5.61 -7.07
C VAL A 15 -5.51 -5.53 -6.58
N VAL A 16 -4.52 -5.77 -7.45
CA VAL A 16 -3.11 -5.62 -7.08
C VAL A 16 -2.81 -4.20 -6.62
N ALA A 17 -3.22 -3.18 -7.37
CA ALA A 17 -3.01 -1.79 -6.96
C ALA A 17 -3.79 -1.43 -5.68
N ALA A 18 -4.97 -2.01 -5.48
CA ALA A 18 -5.79 -1.82 -4.29
C ALA A 18 -5.18 -2.46 -3.02
N LEU A 19 -4.28 -3.44 -3.13
CA LEU A 19 -3.53 -3.95 -1.97
C LEU A 19 -2.69 -2.87 -1.28
N GLY A 20 -2.28 -1.83 -2.03
CA GLY A 20 -1.69 -0.63 -1.42
C GLY A 20 -2.65 0.08 -0.45
N GLY A 21 -3.94 0.09 -0.76
CA GLY A 21 -4.99 0.57 0.14
C GLY A 21 -5.18 -0.34 1.35
N PHE A 22 -5.08 -1.66 1.19
CA PHE A 22 -5.07 -2.58 2.34
C PHE A 22 -3.94 -2.26 3.32
N LEU A 23 -2.72 -2.03 2.82
CA LEU A 23 -1.57 -1.64 3.66
C LEU A 23 -1.79 -0.31 4.37
N PHE A 24 -2.33 0.69 3.66
CA PHE A 24 -2.75 1.95 4.29
C PHE A 24 -3.65 1.69 5.49
N GLY A 25 -4.75 0.95 5.26
CA GLY A 25 -5.73 0.67 6.30
C GLY A 25 -5.12 -0.11 7.46
N TYR A 26 -4.27 -1.09 7.14
CA TYR A 26 -3.61 -1.92 8.14
C TYR A 26 -2.68 -1.10 9.06
N ASP A 27 -1.71 -0.35 8.53
CA ASP A 27 -0.77 0.45 9.38
C ASP A 27 -1.53 1.49 10.23
N THR A 28 -2.58 2.08 9.67
CA THR A 28 -3.35 3.11 10.36
C THR A 28 -4.17 2.54 11.51
N ALA A 29 -4.71 1.32 11.40
CA ALA A 29 -5.49 0.69 12.47
C ALA A 29 -4.63 -0.10 13.46
N VAL A 30 -3.54 -0.73 13.03
CA VAL A 30 -2.75 -1.63 13.88
C VAL A 30 -2.20 -0.92 15.11
N ILE A 31 -1.88 0.37 14.98
CA ILE A 31 -1.37 1.21 16.07
C ILE A 31 -2.28 1.21 17.30
N SER A 32 -3.61 1.17 17.12
CA SER A 32 -4.58 1.29 18.23
C SER A 32 -4.48 0.16 19.24
N GLY A 33 -4.11 -1.04 18.80
CA GLY A 33 -3.92 -2.21 19.67
C GLY A 33 -2.61 -2.18 20.47
N THR A 34 -1.69 -1.28 20.12
CA THR A 34 -0.34 -1.24 20.71
C THR A 34 -0.17 -0.15 21.78
N ILE A 35 -1.04 0.87 21.77
CA ILE A 35 -0.88 2.10 22.58
C ILE A 35 -0.62 1.78 24.05
N ALA A 36 -1.48 0.98 24.68
CA ALA A 36 -1.36 0.68 26.11
C ALA A 36 -0.04 -0.01 26.47
N GLN A 37 0.39 -0.99 25.67
CA GLN A 37 1.62 -1.74 25.92
C GLN A 37 2.86 -0.88 25.71
N VAL A 38 2.90 -0.10 24.63
CA VAL A 38 4.02 0.77 24.29
C VAL A 38 4.15 1.92 25.29
N THR A 39 3.03 2.54 25.69
CA THR A 39 3.01 3.58 26.74
C THR A 39 3.56 3.05 28.05
N ASN A 40 3.16 1.85 28.48
CA ASN A 40 3.64 1.26 29.73
C ASN A 40 5.13 0.85 29.66
N LEU A 41 5.57 0.29 28.53
CA LEU A 41 6.95 -0.17 28.34
C LEU A 41 7.95 0.98 28.34
N PHE A 42 7.63 2.09 27.67
CA PHE A 42 8.52 3.25 27.54
C PHE A 42 8.19 4.38 28.52
N HIS A 43 7.22 4.18 29.42
CA HIS A 43 6.75 5.19 30.37
C HIS A 43 6.39 6.53 29.71
N LEU A 44 5.65 6.47 28.61
CA LEU A 44 5.34 7.64 27.80
C LEU A 44 4.40 8.60 28.51
N ASP A 45 4.68 9.91 28.42
CA ASP A 45 3.72 10.94 28.80
C ASP A 45 2.63 11.12 27.72
N ALA A 46 1.63 11.96 28.00
CA ALA A 46 0.52 12.19 27.07
C ALA A 46 0.97 12.78 25.71
N LEU A 47 2.02 13.61 25.71
CA LEU A 47 2.53 14.24 24.50
C LEU A 47 3.28 13.22 23.64
N GLN A 48 4.12 12.39 24.27
CA GLN A 48 4.85 11.30 23.63
C GLN A 48 3.90 10.22 23.10
N GLN A 49 2.83 9.89 23.82
CA GLN A 49 1.80 8.99 23.32
C GLN A 49 1.08 9.59 22.09
N GLY A 50 0.73 10.87 22.13
CA GLY A 50 0.17 11.57 20.97
C GLY A 50 1.12 11.59 19.78
N TRP A 51 2.42 11.80 20.04
CA TRP A 51 3.46 11.76 19.02
C TRP A 51 3.66 10.36 18.44
N TYR A 52 3.63 9.32 19.27
CA TYR A 52 3.72 7.92 18.82
C TYR A 52 2.64 7.59 17.78
N VAL A 53 1.40 7.99 18.03
CA VAL A 53 0.29 7.78 17.09
C VAL A 53 0.39 8.73 15.88
N GLY A 54 0.71 10.00 16.11
CA GLY A 54 0.67 11.05 15.08
C GLY A 54 1.89 11.11 14.15
N CYS A 55 3.06 10.58 14.54
CA CYS A 55 4.29 10.70 13.76
C CYS A 55 4.19 10.06 12.37
N ALA A 56 3.41 8.98 12.22
CA ALA A 56 3.16 8.35 10.92
C ALA A 56 2.43 9.31 9.96
N LEU A 57 1.50 10.13 10.46
CA LEU A 57 0.79 11.13 9.63
C LEU A 57 1.74 12.21 9.13
N VAL A 58 2.74 12.60 9.92
CA VAL A 58 3.81 13.51 9.47
C VAL A 58 4.58 12.89 8.31
N GLY A 59 4.92 11.61 8.40
CA GLY A 59 5.48 10.84 7.28
C GLY A 59 4.56 10.86 6.06
N SER A 60 3.25 10.65 6.24
CA SER A 60 2.28 10.67 5.14
C SER A 60 2.19 12.02 4.44
N ILE A 61 2.27 13.14 5.17
CA ILE A 61 2.32 14.48 4.56
C ILE A 61 3.52 14.59 3.62
N VAL A 62 4.70 14.17 4.09
CA VAL A 62 5.92 14.15 3.27
C VAL A 62 5.73 13.23 2.05
N GLY A 63 5.19 12.04 2.24
CA GLY A 63 4.92 11.09 1.17
C GLY A 63 4.01 11.65 0.07
N VAL A 64 2.89 12.28 0.44
CA VAL A 64 1.94 12.89 -0.50
C VAL A 64 2.58 14.04 -1.29
N LEU A 65 3.37 14.90 -0.63
CA LEU A 65 4.05 16.03 -1.29
C LEU A 65 4.96 15.58 -2.44
N PHE A 66 5.65 14.44 -2.27
CA PHE A 66 6.56 13.92 -3.29
C PHE A 66 5.93 12.87 -4.22
N ALA A 67 4.75 12.35 -3.89
CA ALA A 67 4.10 11.25 -4.63
C ALA A 67 3.89 11.59 -6.12
N GLY A 68 3.39 12.79 -6.42
CA GLY A 68 3.15 13.22 -7.81
C GLY A 68 4.44 13.30 -8.63
N ILE A 69 5.45 13.99 -8.11
CA ILE A 69 6.76 14.15 -8.76
C ILE A 69 7.41 12.78 -8.99
N LEU A 70 7.35 11.90 -8.00
CA LEU A 70 7.91 10.55 -8.09
C LEU A 70 7.18 9.71 -9.14
N SER A 71 5.83 9.74 -9.12
CA SER A 71 4.97 9.02 -10.06
C SER A 71 5.18 9.46 -11.52
N ASP A 72 5.38 10.75 -11.77
CA ASP A 72 5.59 11.27 -13.12
C ASP A 72 7.01 11.04 -13.63
N LYS A 73 8.00 11.06 -12.74
CA LYS A 73 9.40 10.80 -13.10
C LYS A 73 9.68 9.31 -13.30
N LEU A 74 9.28 8.48 -12.35
CA LEU A 74 9.65 7.05 -12.26
C LEU A 74 8.58 6.10 -12.81
N GLY A 75 7.34 6.57 -12.96
CA GLY A 75 6.21 5.72 -13.30
C GLY A 75 5.46 5.25 -12.05
N ARG A 76 4.25 4.75 -12.26
CA ARG A 76 3.33 4.35 -11.19
C ARG A 76 3.82 3.05 -10.56
N LYS A 77 4.26 2.08 -11.37
CA LYS A 77 4.76 0.77 -10.89
C LYS A 77 5.96 0.94 -9.97
N LEU A 78 6.98 1.67 -10.40
CA LEU A 78 8.20 1.84 -9.60
C LEU A 78 7.93 2.64 -8.32
N THR A 79 7.02 3.62 -8.38
CA THR A 79 6.59 4.38 -7.21
C THR A 79 5.85 3.52 -6.18
N MET A 80 5.00 2.58 -6.62
CA MET A 80 4.39 1.59 -5.73
C MET A 80 5.42 0.64 -5.11
N ILE A 81 6.46 0.23 -5.87
CA ILE A 81 7.55 -0.60 -5.34
C ILE A 81 8.30 0.14 -4.23
N ILE A 82 8.64 1.42 -4.42
CA ILE A 82 9.29 2.25 -3.39
C ILE A 82 8.43 2.27 -2.13
N SER A 83 7.12 2.51 -2.27
CA SER A 83 6.21 2.46 -1.13
C SER A 83 6.19 1.10 -0.44
N ALA A 84 6.16 0.00 -1.18
CA ALA A 84 6.17 -1.34 -0.61
C ALA A 84 7.46 -1.62 0.18
N VAL A 85 8.61 -1.16 -0.32
CA VAL A 85 9.89 -1.24 0.41
C VAL A 85 9.86 -0.43 1.70
N LEU A 86 9.29 0.78 1.67
CA LEU A 86 9.13 1.62 2.87
C LEU A 86 8.23 0.96 3.91
N PHE A 87 7.10 0.36 3.50
CA PHE A 87 6.22 -0.42 4.37
C PHE A 87 6.94 -1.61 5.00
N SER A 88 7.60 -2.45 4.20
CA SER A 88 8.33 -3.61 4.71
C SER A 88 9.44 -3.20 5.69
N THR A 89 10.16 -2.10 5.39
CA THR A 89 11.21 -1.58 6.27
C THR A 89 10.62 -1.04 7.57
N SER A 90 9.51 -0.32 7.51
CA SER A 90 8.78 0.18 8.67
C SER A 90 8.29 -0.95 9.57
N ALA A 91 7.60 -1.94 9.01
CA ALA A 91 7.02 -3.05 9.77
C ALA A 91 8.10 -3.91 10.45
N LEU A 92 9.16 -4.26 9.72
CA LEU A 92 10.32 -4.98 10.28
C LEU A 92 11.04 -4.15 11.35
N GLY A 93 11.25 -2.87 11.08
CA GLY A 93 11.89 -1.95 12.01
C GLY A 93 11.10 -1.76 13.30
N CYS A 94 9.77 -1.62 13.21
CA CYS A 94 8.86 -1.55 14.35
C CYS A 94 8.84 -2.83 15.18
N ALA A 95 8.94 -4.00 14.54
CA ALA A 95 9.02 -5.28 15.25
C ALA A 95 10.34 -5.43 16.02
N LEU A 96 11.44 -4.91 15.47
CA LEU A 96 12.81 -5.11 15.97
C LEU A 96 13.37 -3.94 16.79
N CYS A 97 12.67 -2.81 16.87
CA CYS A 97 13.19 -1.59 17.51
C CYS A 97 13.52 -1.79 19.00
N VAL A 98 14.61 -1.18 19.47
CA VAL A 98 15.04 -1.32 20.87
C VAL A 98 14.57 -0.13 21.72
N ASP A 99 14.49 1.05 21.12
CA ASP A 99 14.13 2.29 21.77
C ASP A 99 12.90 2.96 21.12
N PHE A 100 12.32 3.92 21.84
CA PHE A 100 11.14 4.66 21.38
C PHE A 100 11.44 5.53 20.16
N THR A 101 12.65 6.09 20.08
CA THR A 101 13.05 6.96 18.95
C THR A 101 13.14 6.19 17.64
N GLN A 102 13.72 4.99 17.64
CA GLN A 102 13.73 4.07 16.49
C GLN A 102 12.30 3.71 16.08
N LEU A 103 11.43 3.41 17.04
CA LEU A 103 10.03 3.11 16.75
C LEU A 103 9.35 4.27 16.01
N VAL A 104 9.55 5.50 16.47
CA VAL A 104 9.05 6.72 15.80
C VAL A 104 9.65 6.88 14.40
N ILE A 105 10.96 6.69 14.23
CA ILE A 105 11.63 6.80 12.93
C ILE A 105 11.04 5.80 11.94
N TYR A 106 10.88 4.53 12.34
CA TYR A 106 10.29 3.51 11.48
C TYR A 106 8.83 3.83 11.13
N ARG A 107 8.03 4.33 12.08
CA ARG A 107 6.67 4.80 11.79
C ARG A 107 6.63 5.96 10.81
N ILE A 108 7.56 6.91 10.88
CA ILE A 108 7.66 7.99 9.89
C ILE A 108 7.99 7.42 8.50
N ILE A 109 8.91 6.46 8.41
CA ILE A 109 9.26 5.77 7.15
C ILE A 109 8.02 5.08 6.56
N GLY A 110 7.25 4.35 7.38
CA GLY A 110 5.99 3.74 6.97
C GLY A 110 4.97 4.76 6.49
N GLY A 111 4.83 5.87 7.24
CA GLY A 111 4.00 7.02 6.87
C GLY A 111 4.32 7.58 5.49
N ILE A 112 5.60 7.74 5.14
CA ILE A 112 5.99 8.17 3.79
C ILE A 112 5.47 7.20 2.73
N GLY A 113 5.58 5.89 2.98
CA GLY A 113 4.97 4.85 2.14
C GLY A 113 3.46 5.04 1.98
N ILE A 114 2.73 5.21 3.09
CA ILE A 114 1.28 5.47 3.10
C ILE A 114 0.93 6.67 2.23
N GLY A 115 1.65 7.78 2.40
CA GLY A 115 1.42 8.99 1.62
C GLY A 115 1.59 8.75 0.11
N ILE A 116 2.66 8.06 -0.28
CA ILE A 116 2.93 7.74 -1.69
C ILE A 116 1.85 6.84 -2.29
N VAL A 117 1.55 5.72 -1.64
CA VAL A 117 0.59 4.74 -2.18
C VAL A 117 -0.83 5.31 -2.25
N SER A 118 -1.19 6.22 -1.34
CA SER A 118 -2.53 6.82 -1.29
C SER A 118 -2.88 7.63 -2.54
N ILE A 119 -1.88 8.16 -3.24
CA ILE A 119 -2.04 8.89 -4.49
C ILE A 119 -1.84 7.95 -5.68
N VAL A 120 -0.78 7.14 -5.65
CA VAL A 120 -0.34 6.39 -6.83
C VAL A 120 -1.24 5.20 -7.14
N SER A 121 -1.75 4.49 -6.14
CA SER A 121 -2.65 3.34 -6.36
C SER A 121 -3.96 3.72 -7.06
N PRO A 122 -4.78 4.66 -6.55
CA PRO A 122 -6.01 5.04 -7.25
C PRO A 122 -5.73 5.70 -8.62
N LEU A 123 -4.62 6.43 -8.75
CA LEU A 123 -4.19 6.97 -10.04
C LEU A 123 -3.89 5.84 -11.04
N TYR A 124 -3.09 4.86 -10.66
CA TYR A 124 -2.78 3.71 -11.51
C TYR A 124 -4.05 2.96 -11.93
N ILE A 125 -4.95 2.68 -10.97
CA ILE A 125 -6.25 2.05 -11.26
C ILE A 125 -7.01 2.88 -12.29
N SER A 126 -7.07 4.20 -12.13
CA SER A 126 -7.79 5.07 -13.06
C SER A 126 -7.24 5.07 -14.49
N GLU A 127 -5.91 4.91 -14.63
CA GLU A 127 -5.18 4.95 -15.90
C GLU A 127 -5.19 3.62 -16.65
N VAL A 128 -5.34 2.50 -15.96
CA VAL A 128 -5.53 1.19 -16.61
C VAL A 128 -6.99 0.86 -16.86
N SER A 129 -7.92 1.55 -16.19
CA SER A 129 -9.35 1.29 -16.28
C SER A 129 -10.01 1.89 -17.52
N VAL A 130 -10.95 1.14 -18.10
CA VAL A 130 -11.87 1.62 -19.13
C VAL A 130 -12.89 2.59 -18.51
N ALA A 131 -13.28 3.62 -19.26
CA ALA A 131 -14.15 4.71 -18.79
C ALA A 131 -15.45 4.22 -18.11
N GLU A 132 -16.10 3.19 -18.66
CA GLU A 132 -17.34 2.61 -18.12
C GLU A 132 -17.18 2.05 -16.69
N TYR A 133 -16.02 1.46 -16.38
CA TYR A 133 -15.78 0.75 -15.11
C TYR A 133 -14.86 1.51 -14.14
N ARG A 134 -14.28 2.63 -14.57
CA ARG A 134 -13.26 3.39 -13.82
C ARG A 134 -13.71 3.68 -12.39
N GLY A 135 -14.91 4.21 -12.19
CA GLY A 135 -15.41 4.54 -10.85
C GLY A 135 -15.51 3.32 -9.93
N ARG A 136 -15.99 2.17 -10.46
CA ARG A 136 -16.08 0.92 -9.70
C ARG A 136 -14.71 0.37 -9.34
N LEU A 137 -13.78 0.37 -10.28
CA LEU A 137 -12.42 -0.13 -10.05
C LEU A 137 -11.66 0.76 -9.07
N VAL A 138 -11.79 2.09 -9.14
CA VAL A 138 -11.20 3.00 -8.14
C VAL A 138 -11.82 2.77 -6.76
N SER A 139 -13.12 2.47 -6.67
CA SER A 139 -13.74 2.17 -5.37
C SER A 139 -13.19 0.91 -4.68
N LEU A 140 -12.58 -0.01 -5.43
CA LEU A 140 -11.87 -1.17 -4.83
C LEU A 140 -10.72 -0.73 -3.93
N TYR A 141 -10.06 0.38 -4.23
CA TYR A 141 -9.03 0.94 -3.36
C TYR A 141 -9.61 1.30 -1.99
N GLN A 142 -10.74 2.01 -1.95
CA GLN A 142 -11.39 2.38 -0.69
C GLN A 142 -11.92 1.16 0.06
N LEU A 143 -12.46 0.17 -0.65
CA LEU A 143 -12.85 -1.10 -0.05
C LEU A 143 -11.64 -1.80 0.59
N ALA A 144 -10.50 -1.84 -0.10
CA ALA A 144 -9.28 -2.44 0.42
C ALA A 144 -8.77 -1.72 1.66
N VAL A 145 -8.84 -0.38 1.72
CA VAL A 145 -8.53 0.40 2.95
C VAL A 145 -9.41 -0.05 4.11
N THR A 146 -10.72 -0.14 3.90
CA THR A 146 -11.66 -0.58 4.94
C THR A 146 -11.39 -2.03 5.39
N VAL A 147 -11.10 -2.92 4.46
CA VAL A 147 -10.70 -4.30 4.77
C VAL A 147 -9.36 -4.34 5.51
N GLY A 148 -8.44 -3.44 5.19
CA GLY A 148 -7.17 -3.25 5.92
C GLY A 148 -7.40 -2.87 7.38
N PHE A 149 -8.30 -1.91 7.65
CA PHE A 149 -8.68 -1.56 9.03
C PHE A 149 -9.23 -2.77 9.79
N LEU A 150 -10.18 -3.48 9.20
CA LEU A 150 -10.77 -4.68 9.80
C LEU A 150 -9.70 -5.76 10.04
N GLY A 151 -8.83 -5.99 9.07
CA GLY A 151 -7.74 -6.96 9.14
C GLY A 151 -6.80 -6.65 10.30
N ALA A 152 -6.38 -5.40 10.47
CA ALA A 152 -5.54 -5.00 11.59
C ALA A 152 -6.23 -5.20 12.95
N TYR A 153 -7.52 -4.87 13.08
CA TYR A 153 -8.25 -5.12 14.32
C TYR A 153 -8.38 -6.60 14.65
N LEU A 154 -8.68 -7.44 13.65
CA LEU A 154 -8.77 -8.89 13.84
C LEU A 154 -7.40 -9.49 14.21
N VAL A 155 -6.33 -9.06 13.56
CA VAL A 155 -4.96 -9.52 13.88
C VAL A 155 -4.57 -9.07 15.29
N ASN A 156 -4.82 -7.82 15.66
CA ASN A 156 -4.55 -7.32 17.02
C ASN A 156 -5.32 -8.12 18.07
N TYR A 157 -6.62 -8.34 17.86
CA TYR A 157 -7.45 -9.14 18.76
C TYR A 157 -6.92 -10.56 18.91
N GLN A 158 -6.61 -11.23 17.79
CA GLN A 158 -6.15 -12.61 17.79
C GLN A 158 -4.76 -12.77 18.44
N LEU A 159 -3.84 -11.83 18.18
CA LEU A 159 -2.52 -11.83 18.79
C LEU A 159 -2.58 -11.56 20.29
N LEU A 160 -3.43 -10.62 20.72
CA LEU A 160 -3.63 -10.35 22.14
C LEU A 160 -4.19 -11.59 22.87
N ALA A 161 -5.22 -12.22 22.29
CA ALA A 161 -5.79 -13.45 22.84
C ALA A 161 -4.77 -14.61 22.90
N TRP A 162 -3.90 -14.73 21.90
CA TRP A 162 -2.80 -15.70 21.90
C TRP A 162 -1.79 -15.41 23.01
N SER A 163 -1.42 -14.15 23.20
CA SER A 163 -0.50 -13.73 24.25
C SER A 163 -1.04 -14.06 25.64
N GLU A 164 -2.34 -13.90 25.86
CA GLU A 164 -3.01 -14.15 27.15
C GLU A 164 -3.28 -15.65 27.42
N SER A 165 -3.26 -16.51 26.39
CA SER A 165 -3.57 -17.94 26.53
C SER A 165 -2.46 -18.76 27.22
N GLY A 166 -1.39 -18.13 27.70
CA GLY A 166 -0.31 -18.78 28.45
C GLY A 166 0.64 -19.64 27.60
N VAL A 167 0.61 -19.48 26.28
CA VAL A 167 1.49 -20.22 25.34
C VAL A 167 2.94 -19.81 25.56
N ARG A 168 3.83 -20.80 25.66
CA ARG A 168 5.28 -20.59 25.71
C ARG A 168 5.93 -21.09 24.44
N LEU A 169 6.59 -20.19 23.73
CA LEU A 169 7.34 -20.51 22.52
C LEU A 169 8.79 -20.85 22.92
N SER A 170 9.35 -21.89 22.31
CA SER A 170 10.72 -22.35 22.60
C SER A 170 11.82 -21.39 22.14
N MET A 171 11.53 -20.57 21.12
CA MET A 171 12.46 -19.59 20.58
C MET A 171 12.25 -18.24 21.28
N ALA A 172 13.30 -17.73 21.93
CA ALA A 172 13.23 -16.51 22.75
C ALA A 172 12.75 -15.27 21.96
N TRP A 173 13.14 -15.13 20.69
CA TRP A 173 12.72 -14.01 19.85
C TRP A 173 11.24 -14.10 19.46
N LEU A 174 10.72 -15.31 19.19
CA LEU A 174 9.29 -15.51 18.93
C LEU A 174 8.46 -15.27 20.19
N GLN A 175 8.93 -15.75 21.35
CA GLN A 175 8.27 -15.48 22.62
C GLN A 175 8.22 -13.97 22.90
N LYS A 176 9.29 -13.24 22.58
CA LYS A 176 9.31 -11.79 22.72
C LYS A 176 8.27 -11.10 21.84
N ILE A 177 8.23 -11.44 20.55
CA ILE A 177 7.40 -10.75 19.55
C ILE A 177 5.92 -11.11 19.68
N PHE A 178 5.59 -12.35 20.03
CA PHE A 178 4.21 -12.84 19.99
C PHE A 178 3.57 -13.05 21.38
N VAL A 179 4.35 -12.98 22.45
CA VAL A 179 3.85 -13.23 23.82
C VAL A 179 4.23 -12.13 24.81
N SER A 180 5.51 -11.83 25.03
CA SER A 180 5.85 -10.86 26.09
C SER A 180 5.68 -9.39 25.66
N GLU A 181 5.97 -9.08 24.41
CA GLU A 181 5.83 -7.74 23.82
C GLU A 181 5.00 -7.86 22.53
N VAL A 182 3.75 -8.34 22.67
CA VAL A 182 2.89 -8.67 21.53
C VAL A 182 2.63 -7.49 20.58
N TRP A 183 2.76 -6.24 21.07
CA TRP A 183 2.74 -5.03 20.22
C TRP A 183 3.76 -5.08 19.07
N ARG A 184 4.90 -5.74 19.25
CA ARG A 184 5.89 -5.97 18.19
C ARG A 184 5.35 -6.88 17.10
N GLY A 185 4.65 -7.95 17.51
CA GLY A 185 3.96 -8.85 16.60
C GLY A 185 2.85 -8.13 15.85
N MET A 186 2.07 -7.29 16.54
CA MET A 186 0.99 -6.50 15.92
C MET A 186 1.53 -5.64 14.76
N LEU A 187 2.53 -4.79 15.02
CA LEU A 187 3.17 -3.96 13.99
C LEU A 187 3.92 -4.81 12.95
N GLY A 188 4.63 -5.85 13.39
CA GLY A 188 5.44 -6.70 12.54
C GLY A 188 4.64 -7.54 11.54
N MET A 189 3.40 -7.91 11.87
CA MET A 189 2.53 -8.69 10.99
C MET A 189 2.19 -7.97 9.69
N GLU A 190 2.30 -6.64 9.64
CA GLU A 190 2.19 -5.86 8.40
C GLU A 190 3.27 -6.22 7.37
N THR A 191 4.41 -6.75 7.80
CA THR A 191 5.48 -7.21 6.89
C THR A 191 4.96 -8.23 5.89
N LEU A 192 4.05 -9.12 6.30
CA LEU A 192 3.52 -10.17 5.43
C LEU A 192 2.74 -9.61 4.23
N PRO A 193 1.69 -8.78 4.41
CA PRO A 193 1.02 -8.15 3.28
C PRO A 193 1.93 -7.17 2.52
N ALA A 194 2.90 -6.51 3.17
CA ALA A 194 3.81 -5.57 2.50
C ALA A 194 4.76 -6.29 1.52
N VAL A 195 5.35 -7.41 1.94
CA VAL A 195 6.20 -8.25 1.09
C VAL A 195 5.37 -8.90 -0.03
N LEU A 196 4.15 -9.35 0.28
CA LEU A 196 3.23 -9.86 -0.73
C LEU A 196 2.94 -8.80 -1.80
N PHE A 197 2.61 -7.57 -1.38
CA PHE A 197 2.39 -6.45 -2.30
C PHE A 197 3.64 -6.16 -3.14
N PHE A 198 4.82 -6.09 -2.52
CA PHE A 198 6.10 -5.92 -3.22
C PHE A 198 6.29 -6.96 -4.33
N ILE A 199 6.09 -8.25 -4.03
CA ILE A 199 6.24 -9.34 -5.01
C ILE A 199 5.21 -9.21 -6.14
N ILE A 200 3.94 -8.96 -5.80
CA ILE A 200 2.86 -8.97 -6.80
C ILE A 200 2.97 -7.78 -7.76
N ILE A 201 3.52 -6.63 -7.33
CA ILE A 201 3.73 -5.47 -8.22
C ILE A 201 4.62 -5.81 -9.42
N PHE A 202 5.55 -6.76 -9.29
CA PHE A 202 6.41 -7.14 -10.43
C PHE A 202 5.61 -7.72 -11.61
N PHE A 203 4.43 -8.28 -11.36
CA PHE A 203 3.57 -8.90 -12.38
C PHE A 203 2.60 -7.95 -13.07
N ILE A 204 2.44 -6.71 -12.57
CA ILE A 204 1.62 -5.70 -13.24
C ILE A 204 2.46 -4.87 -14.23
N PRO A 205 1.89 -4.40 -15.35
CA PRO A 205 2.56 -3.49 -16.26
C PRO A 205 2.67 -2.09 -15.66
N GLU A 206 3.40 -1.22 -16.35
CA GLU A 206 3.35 0.21 -16.07
C GLU A 206 2.08 0.84 -16.67
N SER A 207 1.70 2.02 -16.21
CA SER A 207 0.55 2.76 -16.76
C SER A 207 0.70 3.03 -18.26
N PRO A 208 -0.28 2.64 -19.10
CA PRO A 208 -0.29 2.98 -20.52
C PRO A 208 -0.23 4.49 -20.75
N ARG A 209 -0.96 5.27 -19.95
CA ARG A 209 -0.97 6.74 -20.03
C ARG A 209 0.42 7.31 -19.76
N TRP A 210 1.09 6.85 -18.71
CA TRP A 210 2.45 7.30 -18.40
C TRP A 210 3.45 6.93 -19.52
N LEU A 211 3.32 5.74 -20.11
CA LEU A 211 4.18 5.31 -21.22
C LEU A 211 3.99 6.19 -22.46
N ILE A 212 2.76 6.64 -22.75
CA ILE A 212 2.49 7.59 -23.86
C ILE A 212 3.18 8.93 -23.58
N VAL A 213 3.08 9.46 -22.36
CA VAL A 213 3.77 10.71 -21.95
C VAL A 213 5.29 10.58 -22.07
N LYS A 214 5.86 9.38 -21.83
CA LYS A 214 7.30 9.11 -22.00
C LYS A 214 7.69 8.79 -23.45
N GLY A 215 6.79 8.89 -24.43
CA GLY A 215 7.04 8.58 -25.83
C GLY A 215 7.21 7.08 -26.13
N GLN A 216 6.86 6.19 -25.20
CA GLN A 216 6.99 4.74 -25.32
C GLN A 216 5.69 4.09 -25.84
N GLU A 217 5.18 4.60 -26.97
CA GLU A 217 3.87 4.23 -27.53
C GLU A 217 3.74 2.73 -27.82
N SER A 218 4.79 2.07 -28.33
CA SER A 218 4.76 0.64 -28.62
C SER A 218 4.51 -0.20 -27.37
N LYS A 219 5.09 0.19 -26.22
CA LYS A 219 4.85 -0.49 -24.93
C LYS A 219 3.44 -0.21 -24.42
N ALA A 220 2.97 1.03 -24.55
CA ALA A 220 1.60 1.39 -24.19
C ALA A 220 0.58 0.59 -25.00
N LEU A 221 0.78 0.47 -26.32
CA LEU A 221 -0.08 -0.32 -27.21
C LEU A 221 -0.11 -1.80 -26.82
N ASN A 222 1.03 -2.40 -26.49
CA ASN A 222 1.09 -3.80 -26.03
C ASN A 222 0.29 -4.05 -24.74
N ILE A 223 0.21 -3.05 -23.85
CA ILE A 223 -0.57 -3.17 -22.62
C ILE A 223 -2.06 -2.94 -22.93
N LEU A 224 -2.39 -1.95 -23.75
CA LEU A 224 -3.76 -1.72 -24.21
C LEU A 224 -4.32 -2.92 -24.97
N ASP A 225 -3.52 -3.61 -25.79
CA ASP A 225 -3.92 -4.83 -26.50
C ASP A 225 -4.20 -6.02 -25.56
N ARG A 226 -3.65 -6.02 -24.34
CA ARG A 226 -4.03 -6.99 -23.30
C ARG A 226 -5.33 -6.61 -22.59
N ILE A 227 -5.64 -5.31 -22.53
CA ILE A 227 -6.84 -4.76 -21.91
C ILE A 227 -8.04 -4.87 -22.86
N TYR A 228 -7.86 -4.57 -24.14
CA TYR A 228 -8.88 -4.62 -25.17
C TYR A 228 -8.69 -5.87 -26.03
N HIS A 229 -9.75 -6.63 -26.28
CA HIS A 229 -9.69 -7.85 -27.12
C HIS A 229 -9.48 -7.56 -28.62
N SER A 230 -9.39 -6.29 -29.02
CA SER A 230 -9.18 -5.86 -30.40
C SER A 230 -8.08 -4.82 -30.51
N LEU A 231 -7.12 -5.09 -31.41
CA LEU A 231 -6.04 -4.17 -31.76
C LEU A 231 -6.56 -2.83 -32.31
N SER A 232 -7.71 -2.82 -32.99
CA SER A 232 -8.30 -1.57 -33.49
C SER A 232 -8.78 -0.67 -32.36
N LEU A 233 -9.37 -1.24 -31.31
CA LEU A 233 -9.80 -0.51 -30.11
C LEU A 233 -8.59 -0.04 -29.30
N ALA A 234 -7.56 -0.86 -29.16
CA ALA A 234 -6.32 -0.47 -28.50
C ALA A 234 -5.65 0.72 -29.21
N LYS A 235 -5.60 0.72 -30.56
CA LYS A 235 -5.10 1.86 -31.35
C LYS A 235 -5.97 3.10 -31.22
N HIS A 236 -7.29 2.94 -31.23
CA HIS A 236 -8.22 4.04 -31.02
C HIS A 236 -8.00 4.69 -29.64
N GLN A 237 -7.96 3.89 -28.58
CA GLN A 237 -7.71 4.37 -27.21
C GLN A 237 -6.35 5.06 -27.08
N LEU A 238 -5.31 4.54 -27.74
CA LEU A 238 -3.99 5.17 -27.80
C LEU A 238 -4.07 6.57 -28.42
N SER A 239 -4.75 6.70 -29.58
CA SER A 239 -4.91 7.98 -30.27
C SER A 239 -5.73 8.99 -29.47
N GLU A 240 -6.81 8.54 -28.82
CA GLU A 240 -7.64 9.37 -27.95
C GLU A 240 -6.87 9.86 -26.72
N THR A 241 -6.10 8.98 -26.08
CA THR A 241 -5.28 9.37 -24.93
C THR A 241 -4.22 10.39 -25.33
N LYS A 242 -3.65 10.23 -26.54
CA LYS A 242 -2.65 11.16 -27.07
C LYS A 242 -3.26 12.53 -27.39
N SER A 243 -4.44 12.59 -28.01
CA SER A 243 -5.09 13.85 -28.35
C SER A 243 -5.41 14.67 -27.11
N VAL A 244 -5.88 14.03 -26.03
CA VAL A 244 -6.11 14.66 -24.73
C VAL A 244 -4.81 15.21 -24.14
N LEU A 245 -3.73 14.44 -24.16
CA LEU A 245 -2.43 14.86 -23.60
C LEU A 245 -1.76 16.00 -24.38
N THR A 246 -2.03 16.15 -25.68
CA THR A 246 -1.54 17.28 -26.49
C THR A 246 -2.44 18.52 -26.44
N GLY A 247 -3.64 18.39 -25.87
CA GLY A 247 -4.61 19.49 -25.71
C GLY A 247 -4.54 20.20 -24.35
N GLU A 248 -3.80 19.64 -23.38
CA GLU A 248 -3.44 20.26 -22.09
C GLU A 248 -2.12 21.04 -22.21
#